data_AF-A0A0A8EL01-F1
#
_entry.id   AF-A0A0A8EL01-F1
#
_cell.length_a   1.000
_cell.length_b   1.000
_cell.length_c   1.000
_cell.angle_alpha   90.00
_cell.angle_beta   90.00
_cell.angle_gamma   90.00
#
_symmetry.space_group_name_H-M   'P 1'
#
loop_
_entity.id
_entity.type
_entity.pdbx_description
1 polymer ?
#
loop_
_entity_poly.entity_id
_entity_poly.type
_entity_poly.pdbx_seq_one_letter_code
_entity_poly.pdbx_strand_id
1 'polypeptide(L)'
;MGSRPPAPTGRPRLLEECALLHLLDQGFLGIDRLPPPLAATVRARVGLTTDAADVRSDPETVTIRDRWLVLAQQDGTEGPLTTRRIFLRGERTGRMALHRSFGGAHRPLEVSLPPGLLLDADLAYYPGARPLRVALGERYAPAAPGPVPTGCGIDAALAAYGHALRDDPWLDAWPVVLADVTPIPGGAGGGWQLADADGESALPLDPRCLGRPALWQLAAISGGAPVTVFGACGHRGFLPLTVWDPAPVSLSP
;
A
#
# COMPACT_ATOMS: atom_id res chain seq x y z
N MET A 1 -22.60 -31.95 -12.12
CA MET A 1 -22.70 -31.69 -10.66
C MET A 1 -21.88 -30.46 -10.37
N GLY A 2 -22.51 -29.28 -10.32
CA GLY A 2 -21.81 -27.99 -10.18
C GLY A 2 -21.50 -27.69 -8.72
N SER A 3 -20.22 -27.53 -8.40
CA SER A 3 -19.76 -27.07 -7.10
C SER A 3 -20.09 -25.59 -6.92
N ARG A 4 -20.96 -25.31 -5.95
CA ARG A 4 -21.23 -23.95 -5.46
C ARG A 4 -19.94 -23.41 -4.79
N PRO A 5 -19.53 -22.15 -5.05
CA PRO A 5 -18.41 -21.56 -4.31
C PRO A 5 -18.74 -21.52 -2.81
N PRO A 6 -17.73 -21.66 -1.92
CA PRO A 6 -17.96 -21.59 -0.48
C PRO A 6 -18.53 -20.22 -0.11
N ALA A 7 -19.61 -20.22 0.66
CA ALA A 7 -20.20 -19.01 1.21
C ALA A 7 -19.16 -18.25 2.05
N PRO A 8 -19.17 -16.91 2.07
CA PRO A 8 -18.25 -16.13 2.87
C PRO A 8 -18.36 -16.57 4.33
N THR A 9 -17.20 -16.90 4.88
CA THR A 9 -17.00 -17.43 6.22
C THR A 9 -17.47 -16.43 7.28
N GLY A 10 -18.54 -16.80 7.99
CA GLY A 10 -19.00 -16.18 9.23
C GLY A 10 -19.91 -14.97 9.06
N ARG A 11 -21.12 -15.04 9.63
CA ARG A 11 -22.06 -13.91 9.83
C ARG A 11 -21.40 -12.56 10.21
N PRO A 12 -20.36 -12.48 11.07
CA PRO A 12 -19.71 -11.20 11.39
C PRO A 12 -19.05 -10.50 10.20
N ARG A 13 -18.34 -11.22 9.33
CA ARG A 13 -17.65 -10.59 8.19
C ARG A 13 -18.64 -10.00 7.17
N LEU A 14 -19.75 -10.69 6.93
CA LEU A 14 -20.81 -10.17 6.08
C LEU A 14 -21.42 -8.89 6.67
N LEU A 15 -21.61 -8.82 8.00
CA LEU A 15 -22.10 -7.62 8.66
C LEU A 15 -21.12 -6.46 8.54
N GLU A 16 -19.81 -6.71 8.68
CA GLU A 16 -18.76 -5.70 8.46
C GLU A 16 -18.80 -5.15 7.03
N GLU A 17 -18.83 -6.04 6.03
CA GLU A 17 -18.90 -5.66 4.62
C GLU A 17 -20.20 -4.88 4.31
N CYS A 18 -21.35 -5.32 4.83
CA CYS A 18 -22.61 -4.61 4.70
C CYS A 18 -22.60 -3.23 5.41
N ALA A 19 -21.96 -3.13 6.58
CA ALA A 19 -21.85 -1.87 7.31
C ALA A 19 -20.99 -0.85 6.55
N LEU A 20 -19.87 -1.29 5.95
CA LEU A 20 -19.03 -0.44 5.11
C LEU A 20 -19.75 0.01 3.83
N LEU A 21 -20.53 -0.88 3.21
CA LEU A 21 -21.36 -0.55 2.06
C LEU A 21 -22.46 0.46 2.43
N HIS A 22 -23.14 0.25 3.55
CA HIS A 22 -24.13 1.19 4.06
C HIS A 22 -23.50 2.55 4.36
N LEU A 23 -22.34 2.58 5.01
CA LEU A 23 -21.61 3.81 5.27
C LEU A 23 -21.26 4.55 3.97
N LEU A 24 -20.86 3.82 2.92
CA LEU A 24 -20.55 4.41 1.61
C LEU A 24 -21.78 5.00 0.94
N ASP A 25 -22.90 4.28 0.96
CA ASP A 25 -24.18 4.76 0.47
C ASP A 25 -24.63 6.04 1.18
N GLN A 26 -24.58 6.06 2.52
CA GLN A 26 -24.91 7.25 3.30
C GLN A 26 -23.96 8.43 3.02
N GLY A 27 -22.67 8.16 2.88
CA GLY A 27 -21.68 9.16 2.48
C GLY A 27 -21.97 9.75 1.10
N PHE A 28 -22.41 8.93 0.16
CA PHE A 28 -22.73 9.36 -1.20
C PHE A 28 -24.04 10.17 -1.27
N LEU A 29 -25.09 9.73 -0.56
CA LEU A 29 -26.36 10.46 -0.46
C LEU A 29 -26.19 11.81 0.25
N GLY A 30 -25.24 11.91 1.19
CA GLY A 30 -24.94 13.13 1.95
C GLY A 30 -23.75 13.93 1.44
N ILE A 31 -23.28 13.70 0.21
CA ILE A 31 -21.95 14.12 -0.24
C ILE A 31 -21.68 15.62 -0.16
N ASP A 32 -22.71 16.46 -0.38
CA ASP A 32 -22.58 17.92 -0.35
C ASP A 32 -22.31 18.48 1.07
N ARG A 33 -22.51 17.66 2.10
CA ARG A 33 -22.25 18.01 3.50
C ARG A 33 -20.88 17.54 3.98
N LEU A 34 -20.16 16.75 3.18
CA LEU A 34 -18.86 16.22 3.54
C LEU A 34 -17.75 17.26 3.29
N PRO A 35 -16.69 17.27 4.11
CA PRO A 35 -15.47 18.00 3.77
C PRO A 35 -14.99 17.61 2.37
N PRO A 36 -14.53 18.56 1.52
CA PRO A 36 -14.18 18.27 0.13
C PRO A 36 -13.24 17.08 -0.08
N PRO A 37 -12.19 16.87 0.75
CA PRO A 37 -11.33 15.68 0.63
C PRO A 37 -12.07 14.36 0.85
N LEU A 38 -12.98 14.30 1.82
CA LEU A 38 -13.77 13.10 2.10
C LEU A 38 -14.84 12.86 1.02
N ALA A 39 -15.45 13.93 0.51
CA ALA A 39 -16.36 13.84 -0.65
C ALA A 39 -15.63 13.24 -1.87
N ALA A 40 -14.39 13.65 -2.15
CA ALA A 40 -13.57 13.07 -3.21
C ALA A 40 -13.28 11.57 -2.98
N THR A 41 -12.95 11.17 -1.73
CA THR A 41 -12.81 9.75 -1.36
C THR A 41 -14.10 8.98 -1.67
N VAL A 42 -15.26 9.48 -1.24
CA VAL A 42 -16.56 8.82 -1.48
C VAL A 42 -16.83 8.65 -2.98
N ARG A 43 -16.63 9.69 -3.81
CA ARG A 43 -16.78 9.61 -5.28
C ARG A 43 -15.92 8.50 -5.86
N ALA A 44 -14.64 8.46 -5.49
CA ALA A 44 -13.72 7.44 -5.97
C ALA A 44 -14.14 6.03 -5.55
N ARG A 45 -14.66 5.86 -4.33
CA ARG A 45 -15.10 4.56 -3.78
C ARG A 45 -16.38 4.03 -4.43
N VAL A 46 -17.31 4.90 -4.85
CA VAL A 46 -18.50 4.50 -5.62
C VAL A 46 -18.21 4.29 -7.12
N GLY A 47 -16.96 4.45 -7.56
CA GLY A 47 -16.54 4.19 -8.93
C GLY A 47 -16.59 5.41 -9.86
N LEU A 48 -16.80 6.62 -9.34
CA LEU A 48 -16.59 7.84 -10.12
C LEU A 48 -15.09 8.10 -10.23
N THR A 49 -14.51 7.64 -11.35
CA THR A 49 -13.07 7.74 -11.61
C THR A 49 -12.72 9.04 -12.33
N THR A 50 -11.58 9.62 -11.96
CA THR A 50 -10.94 10.71 -12.71
C THR A 50 -9.86 10.12 -13.61
N ASP A 51 -9.76 10.60 -14.85
CA ASP A 51 -8.69 10.16 -15.75
C ASP A 51 -7.33 10.67 -15.27
N ALA A 52 -6.26 9.92 -15.56
CA ALA A 52 -4.91 10.32 -15.19
C ALA A 52 -4.43 11.59 -15.93
N ALA A 53 -4.91 11.82 -17.16
CA ALA A 53 -4.63 13.04 -17.91
C ALA A 53 -5.27 14.26 -17.23
N ASP A 54 -6.53 14.16 -16.81
CA ASP A 54 -7.26 15.23 -16.13
C ASP A 54 -6.59 15.60 -14.80
N VAL A 55 -6.20 14.59 -14.01
CA VAL A 55 -5.46 14.82 -12.75
C VAL A 55 -4.12 15.54 -12.99
N ARG A 56 -3.46 15.33 -14.12
CA ARG A 56 -2.19 16.02 -14.42
C ARG A 56 -2.38 17.43 -14.95
N SER A 57 -3.45 17.67 -15.70
CA SER A 57 -3.70 18.97 -16.33
C SER A 57 -4.46 19.94 -15.44
N ASP A 58 -5.16 19.44 -14.42
CA ASP A 58 -5.90 20.25 -13.46
C ASP A 58 -4.95 21.12 -12.59
N PRO A 59 -5.02 22.46 -12.69
CA PRO A 59 -4.18 23.37 -11.90
C PRO A 59 -4.44 23.29 -10.40
N GLU A 60 -5.61 22.81 -9.96
CA GLU A 60 -5.92 22.65 -8.54
C GLU A 60 -5.35 21.35 -7.96
N THR A 61 -4.87 20.44 -8.82
CA THR A 61 -4.27 19.19 -8.36
C THR A 61 -2.91 19.44 -7.71
N VAL A 62 -2.75 18.90 -6.50
CA VAL A 62 -1.48 18.90 -5.78
C VAL A 62 -0.45 18.05 -6.54
N THR A 63 0.47 18.73 -7.22
CA THR A 63 1.59 18.12 -7.92
C THR A 63 2.89 18.37 -7.16
N ILE A 64 3.66 17.31 -6.93
CA ILE A 64 4.92 17.37 -6.19
C ILE A 64 6.04 16.80 -7.04
N ARG A 65 7.06 17.63 -7.25
CA ARG A 65 8.37 17.16 -7.72
C ARG A 65 9.23 16.70 -6.56
N ASP A 66 9.71 15.46 -6.66
CA ASP A 66 10.64 14.87 -5.71
C ASP A 66 11.49 13.78 -6.40
N ARG A 67 12.48 13.26 -5.68
CA ARG A 67 13.13 11.99 -6.01
C ARG A 67 12.38 10.88 -5.30
N TRP A 68 11.66 10.08 -6.05
CA TRP A 68 10.76 9.07 -5.53
C TRP A 68 11.45 7.71 -5.49
N LEU A 69 11.71 7.22 -4.28
CA LEU A 69 12.23 5.86 -4.08
C LEU A 69 11.10 4.86 -4.29
N VAL A 70 11.32 3.90 -5.18
CA VAL A 70 10.40 2.80 -5.42
C VAL A 70 10.55 1.78 -4.30
N LEU A 71 9.48 1.59 -3.55
CA LEU A 71 9.46 0.75 -2.36
C LEU A 71 8.92 -0.66 -2.62
N ALA A 72 7.99 -0.81 -3.56
CA ALA A 72 7.49 -2.10 -4.01
C ALA A 72 6.87 -1.98 -5.41
N GLN A 73 6.91 -3.06 -6.17
CA GLN A 73 6.08 -3.27 -7.35
C GLN A 73 5.32 -4.59 -7.19
N GLN A 74 4.00 -4.53 -7.35
CA GLN A 74 3.14 -5.72 -7.31
C GLN A 74 2.30 -5.79 -8.57
N ASP A 75 2.35 -6.93 -9.23
CA ASP A 75 1.52 -7.23 -10.38
C ASP A 75 0.43 -8.23 -9.99
N GLY A 76 -0.76 -8.08 -10.54
CA GLY A 76 -1.88 -8.98 -10.32
C GLY A 76 -2.76 -9.08 -11.55
N THR A 77 -3.64 -10.07 -11.58
CA THR A 77 -4.60 -10.27 -12.67
C THR A 77 -6.02 -9.97 -12.19
N GLU A 78 -6.76 -9.21 -12.99
CA GLU A 78 -8.15 -8.84 -12.76
C GLU A 78 -8.94 -9.16 -14.04
N GLY A 79 -9.46 -10.39 -14.11
CA GLY A 79 -10.05 -10.92 -15.35
C GLY A 79 -9.04 -10.92 -16.49
N PRO A 80 -9.31 -10.26 -17.64
CA PRO A 80 -8.36 -10.15 -18.75
C PRO A 80 -7.30 -9.04 -18.55
N LEU A 81 -7.40 -8.25 -17.48
CA LEU A 81 -6.50 -7.14 -17.21
C LEU A 81 -5.34 -7.58 -16.32
N THR A 82 -4.16 -7.06 -16.62
CA THR A 82 -3.03 -7.08 -15.68
C THR A 82 -3.00 -5.74 -14.96
N THR A 83 -2.96 -5.76 -13.64
CA THR A 83 -2.84 -4.57 -12.81
C THR A 83 -1.42 -4.50 -12.25
N ARG A 84 -0.88 -3.29 -12.15
CA ARG A 84 0.40 -3.03 -11.48
C ARG A 84 0.23 -1.92 -10.46
N ARG A 85 0.79 -2.16 -9.27
CA ARG A 85 0.84 -1.22 -8.16
C ARG A 85 2.30 -0.93 -7.85
N ILE A 86 2.69 0.33 -7.89
CA ILE A 86 4.04 0.78 -7.56
C ILE A 86 3.95 1.75 -6.38
N PHE A 87 4.55 1.37 -5.26
CA PHE A 87 4.66 2.22 -4.09
C PHE A 87 5.94 3.04 -4.17
N LEU A 88 5.82 4.33 -3.88
CA LEU A 88 6.85 5.33 -4.03
C LEU A 88 6.91 6.17 -2.76
N ARG A 89 8.11 6.63 -2.37
CA ARG A 89 8.27 7.62 -1.30
C ARG A 89 9.23 8.72 -1.70
N GLY A 90 8.80 9.97 -1.52
CA GLY A 90 9.65 11.13 -1.79
C GLY A 90 10.81 11.19 -0.81
N GLU A 91 12.03 11.30 -1.32
CA GLU A 91 13.26 11.40 -0.52
C GLU A 91 13.26 12.68 0.31
N ARG A 92 12.85 13.81 -0.27
CA ARG A 92 12.82 15.11 0.42
C ARG A 92 11.55 15.31 1.23
N THR A 93 10.40 14.93 0.67
CA THR A 93 9.10 15.20 1.29
C THR A 93 8.68 14.12 2.28
N GLY A 94 9.27 12.93 2.23
CA GLY A 94 8.83 11.76 2.96
C GLY A 94 7.44 11.25 2.56
N ARG A 95 6.79 11.87 1.57
CA ARG A 95 5.40 11.61 1.20
C ARG A 95 5.28 10.27 0.49
N MET A 96 4.26 9.50 0.86
CA MET A 96 3.98 8.22 0.24
C MET A 96 3.07 8.39 -0.99
N ALA A 97 3.32 7.60 -2.02
CA ALA A 97 2.55 7.57 -3.25
C ALA A 97 2.32 6.13 -3.74
N LEU A 98 1.19 5.92 -4.41
CA LEU A 98 0.81 4.68 -5.06
C LEU A 98 0.42 4.98 -6.52
N HIS A 99 1.30 4.62 -7.44
CA HIS A 99 0.97 4.63 -8.86
C HIS A 99 0.28 3.30 -9.23
N ARG A 100 -0.81 3.39 -10.00
CA ARG A 100 -1.54 2.23 -10.53
C ARG A 100 -1.59 2.29 -12.04
N SER A 101 -1.20 1.21 -12.70
CA SER A 101 -1.32 1.05 -14.14
C SER A 101 -2.04 -0.27 -14.49
N PHE A 102 -2.67 -0.28 -15.66
CA PHE A 102 -3.48 -1.39 -16.14
C PHE A 102 -3.02 -1.73 -17.56
N GLY A 103 -2.76 -3.01 -17.78
CA GLY A 103 -2.47 -3.60 -19.10
C GLY A 103 -3.58 -4.56 -19.49
N GLY A 104 -3.74 -4.78 -20.79
CA GLY A 104 -4.67 -5.75 -21.36
C GLY A 104 -4.12 -6.32 -22.67
N ALA A 105 -4.91 -7.15 -23.35
CA ALA A 105 -4.49 -7.87 -24.57
C ALA A 105 -3.87 -6.97 -25.66
N HIS A 106 -4.22 -5.68 -25.70
CA HIS A 106 -3.73 -4.71 -26.69
C HIS A 106 -3.02 -3.50 -26.08
N ARG A 107 -2.78 -3.49 -24.76
CA ARG A 107 -2.08 -2.39 -24.08
C ARG A 107 -1.08 -2.97 -23.07
N PRO A 108 0.23 -2.89 -23.30
CA PRO A 108 1.21 -3.35 -22.33
C PRO A 108 1.17 -2.49 -21.07
N LEU A 109 1.67 -3.04 -19.95
CA LEU A 109 1.93 -2.24 -18.75
C LEU A 109 2.97 -1.16 -19.07
N GLU A 110 2.64 0.09 -18.75
CA GLU A 110 3.44 1.25 -19.18
C GLU A 110 4.85 1.30 -18.58
N VAL A 111 5.03 0.86 -17.34
CA VAL A 111 6.30 1.08 -16.62
C VAL A 111 6.60 -0.07 -15.68
N SER A 112 7.81 -0.63 -15.79
CA SER A 112 8.40 -1.46 -14.74
C SER A 112 9.38 -0.61 -13.96
N LEU A 113 9.13 -0.45 -12.65
CA LEU A 113 10.02 0.20 -11.70
C LEU A 113 10.24 -0.82 -10.56
N PRO A 114 11.28 -1.66 -10.62
CA PRO A 114 11.60 -2.53 -9.51
C PRO A 114 11.96 -1.74 -8.25
N PRO A 115 11.80 -2.33 -7.05
CA PRO A 115 12.17 -1.69 -5.79
C PRO A 115 13.65 -1.29 -5.75
N GLY A 116 13.95 -0.19 -5.08
CA GLY A 116 15.30 0.36 -4.98
C GLY A 116 15.68 1.38 -6.04
N LEU A 117 14.83 1.66 -7.02
CA LEU A 117 15.08 2.74 -7.96
C LEU A 117 14.60 4.08 -7.42
N LEU A 118 15.37 5.13 -7.62
CA LEU A 118 14.98 6.53 -7.46
C LEU A 118 14.55 7.11 -8.79
N LEU A 119 13.39 7.77 -8.80
CA LEU A 119 12.80 8.42 -9.95
C LEU A 119 12.65 9.93 -9.68
N ASP A 120 13.37 10.79 -10.41
CA ASP A 120 13.11 12.25 -10.39
C ASP A 120 11.92 12.55 -11.31
N ALA A 121 10.77 12.82 -10.70
CA ALA A 121 9.52 13.01 -11.43
C ALA A 121 8.51 13.87 -10.66
N ASP A 122 7.55 14.40 -11.42
CA ASP A 122 6.32 14.96 -10.90
C ASP A 122 5.30 13.86 -10.59
N LEU A 123 4.70 13.91 -9.40
CA LEU A 123 3.54 13.10 -9.05
C LEU A 123 2.35 14.01 -8.73
N ALA A 124 1.28 13.87 -9.51
CA ALA A 124 0.01 14.54 -9.31
C ALA A 124 -0.91 13.64 -8.46
N TYR A 125 -1.33 14.12 -7.29
CA TYR A 125 -2.11 13.33 -6.34
C TYR A 125 -3.60 13.41 -6.67
N TYR A 126 -4.25 12.25 -6.77
CA TYR A 126 -5.70 12.19 -6.87
C TYR A 126 -6.34 12.79 -5.61
N PRO A 127 -7.42 13.57 -5.74
CA PRO A 127 -8.09 14.15 -4.59
C PRO A 127 -8.66 13.06 -3.67
N GLY A 128 -8.62 13.31 -2.36
CA GLY A 128 -9.09 12.39 -1.33
C GLY A 128 -8.72 12.86 0.07
N ALA A 129 -9.31 12.23 1.09
CA ALA A 129 -9.06 12.55 2.50
C ALA A 129 -7.59 12.33 2.90
N ARG A 130 -7.00 11.21 2.45
CA ARG A 130 -5.56 10.96 2.49
C ARG A 130 -5.06 10.56 1.10
N PRO A 131 -4.67 11.53 0.27
CA PRO A 131 -4.22 11.26 -1.10
C PRO A 131 -2.97 10.37 -1.10
N LEU A 132 -3.14 9.14 -1.59
CA LEU A 132 -2.06 8.19 -1.83
C LEU A 132 -1.91 7.89 -3.33
N ARG A 133 -3.03 7.78 -4.06
CA ARG A 133 -3.02 7.48 -5.49
C ARG A 133 -2.43 8.66 -6.26
N VAL A 134 -1.55 8.37 -7.20
CA VAL A 134 -0.90 9.38 -8.03
C VAL A 134 -0.97 9.06 -9.53
N ALA A 135 -1.05 10.11 -10.34
CA ALA A 135 -0.72 10.07 -11.75
C ALA A 135 0.75 10.44 -11.93
N LEU A 136 1.50 9.61 -12.66
CA LEU A 136 2.90 9.87 -12.97
C LEU A 136 2.98 10.97 -14.04
N GLY A 137 3.69 12.05 -13.73
CA GLY A 137 3.93 13.19 -14.60
C GLY A 137 5.27 13.10 -15.35
N GLU A 138 5.87 14.27 -15.59
CA GLU A 138 7.16 14.39 -16.26
C GLU A 138 8.28 13.72 -15.46
N ARG A 139 9.23 13.09 -16.17
CA ARG A 139 10.45 12.52 -15.60
C ARG A 139 11.64 13.34 -16.03
N TYR A 140 12.43 13.78 -15.07
CA TYR A 140 13.53 14.71 -15.31
C TYR A 140 14.89 14.03 -15.45
N ALA A 141 14.99 12.75 -15.05
CA ALA A 141 16.19 11.95 -15.19
C ALA A 141 15.87 10.45 -15.35
N PRO A 142 16.80 9.65 -15.92
CA PRO A 142 16.72 8.19 -15.85
C PRO A 142 16.69 7.72 -14.39
N ALA A 143 16.02 6.60 -14.14
CA ALA A 143 16.00 6.00 -12.82
C ALA A 143 17.40 5.51 -12.42
N ALA A 144 17.78 5.72 -11.17
CA ALA A 144 19.08 5.33 -10.62
C ALA A 144 18.91 4.51 -9.32
N PRO A 145 19.91 3.73 -8.88
CA PRO A 145 19.86 3.07 -7.58
C PRO A 145 19.67 4.08 -6.44
N GLY A 146 18.76 3.75 -5.52
CA GLY A 146 18.42 4.53 -4.34
C GLY A 146 19.00 3.96 -3.05
N PRO A 147 18.95 4.76 -1.96
CA PRO A 147 19.40 4.31 -0.65
C PRO A 147 18.39 3.34 -0.01
N VAL A 148 18.81 2.72 1.09
CA VAL A 148 17.89 2.08 2.03
C VAL A 148 16.95 3.17 2.60
N PRO A 149 15.62 3.00 2.55
CA PRO A 149 14.71 4.00 3.07
C PRO A 149 14.83 4.11 4.60
N THR A 150 14.71 5.34 5.12
CA THR A 150 14.51 5.53 6.56
C THR A 150 13.15 4.98 6.98
N GLY A 151 13.08 4.19 8.05
CA GLY A 151 11.82 3.64 8.56
C GLY A 151 11.33 4.34 9.83
N CYS A 152 10.22 3.85 10.37
CA CYS A 152 9.74 4.17 11.70
C CYS A 152 9.55 2.88 12.52
N GLY A 153 9.38 3.03 13.83
CA GLY A 153 8.99 1.93 14.72
C GLY A 153 7.52 1.52 14.56
N ILE A 154 7.16 0.39 15.17
CA ILE A 154 5.83 -0.23 15.06
C ILE A 154 4.72 0.68 15.58
N ASP A 155 4.92 1.34 16.72
CA ASP A 155 3.92 2.22 17.32
C ASP A 155 3.58 3.42 16.41
N ALA A 156 4.61 4.01 15.79
CA ALA A 156 4.42 5.10 14.83
C ALA A 156 3.68 4.61 13.58
N ALA A 157 3.94 3.39 13.12
CA ALA A 157 3.22 2.79 12.00
C ALA A 157 1.74 2.53 12.33
N LEU A 158 1.44 2.00 13.52
CA LEU A 158 0.07 1.79 14.01
C LEU A 158 -0.67 3.11 14.20
N ALA A 159 -0.01 4.13 14.76
CA ALA A 159 -0.56 5.48 14.86
C ALA A 159 -0.87 6.05 13.47
N ALA A 160 0.04 5.93 12.51
CA ALA A 160 -0.19 6.38 11.14
C ALA A 160 -1.38 5.66 10.48
N TYR A 161 -1.50 4.35 10.67
CA TYR A 161 -2.64 3.58 10.19
C TYR A 161 -3.97 4.03 10.84
N GLY A 162 -3.99 4.25 12.15
CA GLY A 162 -5.17 4.74 12.87
C GLY A 162 -5.61 6.14 12.39
N HIS A 163 -4.67 7.04 12.15
CA HIS A 163 -4.97 8.36 11.55
C HIS A 163 -5.50 8.24 10.12
N ALA A 164 -4.99 7.30 9.33
CA ALA A 164 -5.47 7.06 7.98
C ALA A 164 -6.89 6.48 7.96
N LEU A 165 -7.20 5.53 8.86
CA LEU A 165 -8.55 4.98 9.04
C LEU A 165 -9.56 6.03 9.50
N ARG A 166 -9.15 6.96 10.37
CA ARG A 166 -10.01 8.05 10.82
C ARG A 166 -10.48 8.93 9.66
N ASP A 167 -9.61 9.16 8.68
CA ASP A 167 -9.88 10.05 7.55
C ASP A 167 -10.52 9.31 6.35
N ASP A 168 -10.23 8.02 6.17
CA ASP A 168 -10.86 7.13 5.19
C ASP A 168 -11.27 5.80 5.86
N PRO A 169 -12.54 5.68 6.30
CA PRO A 169 -13.04 4.47 6.96
C PRO A 169 -13.02 3.20 6.10
N TRP A 170 -12.90 3.34 4.77
CA TRP A 170 -12.87 2.21 3.84
C TRP A 170 -11.43 1.78 3.50
N LEU A 171 -10.43 2.33 4.18
CA LEU A 171 -9.03 2.01 3.94
C LEU A 171 -8.68 0.58 4.39
N ASP A 172 -8.21 -0.24 3.45
CA ASP A 172 -7.81 -1.63 3.76
C ASP A 172 -6.49 -1.70 4.53
N ALA A 173 -5.53 -0.86 4.14
CA ALA A 173 -4.18 -0.83 4.69
C ALA A 173 -3.50 0.52 4.39
N TRP A 174 -2.52 0.87 5.22
CA TRP A 174 -1.66 2.04 5.05
C TRP A 174 -0.19 1.63 4.79
N PRO A 175 0.45 2.16 3.74
CA PRO A 175 1.85 1.88 3.43
C PRO A 175 2.81 2.49 4.47
N VAL A 176 3.73 1.68 4.97
CA VAL A 176 4.76 2.09 5.95
C VAL A 176 6.09 1.41 5.70
N VAL A 177 7.19 2.08 6.07
CA VAL A 177 8.53 1.49 6.13
C VAL A 177 8.84 1.28 7.60
N LEU A 178 8.98 0.04 8.03
CA LEU A 178 9.47 -0.31 9.36
C LEU A 178 11.00 -0.42 9.31
N ALA A 179 11.67 0.21 10.27
CA ALA A 179 13.10 0.06 10.48
C ALA A 179 13.35 -0.79 11.72
N ASP A 180 14.50 -1.45 11.76
CA ASP A 180 14.98 -2.19 12.92
C ASP A 180 13.97 -3.22 13.45
N VAL A 181 13.36 -3.99 12.54
CA VAL A 181 12.40 -5.05 12.88
C VAL A 181 12.93 -6.43 12.57
N THR A 182 12.61 -7.41 13.42
CA THR A 182 13.00 -8.81 13.26
C THR A 182 11.76 -9.70 13.10
N PRO A 183 11.67 -10.53 12.04
CA PRO A 183 10.63 -11.54 11.91
C PRO A 183 10.83 -12.63 12.96
N ILE A 184 9.83 -12.80 13.83
CA ILE A 184 9.84 -13.80 14.90
C ILE A 184 8.59 -14.70 14.81
N PRO A 185 8.69 -15.99 15.20
CA PRO A 185 7.50 -16.78 15.44
C PRO A 185 6.74 -16.18 16.62
N GLY A 186 5.41 -16.09 16.51
CA GLY A 186 4.57 -15.75 17.66
C GLY A 186 4.67 -16.81 18.75
N GLY A 187 4.25 -16.47 19.98
CA GLY A 187 4.18 -17.39 21.11
C GLY A 187 3.30 -18.63 20.84
N ALA A 188 3.12 -19.52 21.81
CA ALA A 188 2.48 -20.84 21.61
C ALA A 188 1.11 -20.75 20.87
N GLY A 189 1.10 -21.10 19.58
CA GLY A 189 -0.08 -21.06 18.69
C GLY A 189 -0.27 -19.76 17.90
N GLY A 190 0.60 -18.76 18.09
CA GLY A 190 0.60 -17.49 17.37
C GLY A 190 1.21 -17.60 15.96
N GLY A 191 0.69 -16.80 15.03
CA GLY A 191 1.30 -16.59 13.72
C GLY A 191 2.63 -15.81 13.83
N TRP A 192 3.32 -15.66 12.70
CA TRP A 192 4.55 -14.87 12.64
C TRP A 192 4.28 -13.37 12.86
N GLN A 193 5.27 -12.67 13.40
CA GLN A 193 5.21 -11.25 13.75
C GLN A 193 6.52 -10.55 13.35
N LEU A 194 6.47 -9.23 13.21
CA LEU A 194 7.65 -8.36 13.22
C LEU A 194 7.74 -7.73 14.59
N ALA A 195 8.81 -8.02 15.34
CA ALA A 195 9.13 -7.34 16.58
C ALA A 195 10.10 -6.20 16.30
N ASP A 196 10.01 -5.10 17.06
CA ASP A 196 11.08 -4.11 17.08
C ASP A 196 12.36 -4.68 17.70
N ALA A 197 13.49 -4.00 17.44
CA ALA A 197 14.78 -4.41 17.97
C ALA A 197 14.87 -4.30 19.51
N ASP A 198 14.08 -3.41 20.11
CA ASP A 198 14.06 -3.17 21.55
C ASP A 198 13.20 -4.21 22.31
N GLY A 199 12.38 -4.98 21.61
CA GLY A 199 11.51 -6.04 22.12
C GLY A 199 10.22 -5.56 22.79
N GLU A 200 9.83 -4.29 22.62
CA GLU A 200 8.67 -3.69 23.31
C GLU A 200 7.37 -3.88 22.52
N SER A 201 7.44 -3.78 21.19
CA SER A 201 6.28 -3.88 20.30
C SER A 201 6.45 -4.97 19.24
N ALA A 202 5.34 -5.64 18.92
CA ALA A 202 5.29 -6.63 17.83
C ALA A 202 4.01 -6.51 17.02
N LEU A 203 4.14 -6.62 15.70
CA LEU A 203 3.05 -6.50 14.74
C LEU A 203 2.84 -7.85 14.02
N PRO A 204 1.65 -8.48 14.10
CA PRO A 204 1.41 -9.73 13.40
C PRO A 204 1.57 -9.57 11.89
N LEU A 205 2.15 -10.57 11.24
CA LEU A 205 2.19 -10.64 9.79
C LEU A 205 0.81 -11.00 9.23
N ASP A 206 0.44 -10.35 8.14
CA ASP A 206 -0.79 -10.63 7.41
C ASP A 206 -0.78 -12.11 6.95
N PRO A 207 -1.87 -12.88 7.16
CA PRO A 207 -1.94 -14.28 6.76
C PRO A 207 -1.62 -14.55 5.28
N ARG A 208 -1.79 -13.57 4.40
CA ARG A 208 -1.40 -13.67 2.98
C ARG A 208 0.11 -13.84 2.78
N CYS A 209 0.93 -13.30 3.70
CA CYS A 209 2.38 -13.47 3.69
C CYS A 209 2.82 -14.86 4.18
N LEU A 210 1.94 -15.57 4.89
CA LEU A 210 2.23 -16.90 5.43
C LEU A 210 2.25 -18.00 4.35
N GLY A 211 2.04 -17.64 3.07
CA GLY A 211 2.40 -18.45 1.91
C GLY A 211 3.90 -18.74 1.94
N ARG A 212 4.26 -20.04 1.87
CA ARG A 212 5.58 -20.54 2.29
C ARG A 212 6.82 -19.77 1.77
N PRO A 213 6.95 -19.23 0.53
CA PRO A 213 8.22 -18.62 0.13
C PRO A 213 8.50 -17.24 0.76
N ALA A 214 7.55 -16.31 0.81
CA ALA A 214 7.80 -14.93 1.22
C ALA A 214 8.26 -14.81 2.68
N LEU A 215 7.59 -15.55 3.57
CA LEU A 215 7.93 -15.59 4.98
C LEU A 215 9.33 -16.17 5.22
N TRP A 216 9.66 -17.31 4.61
CA TRP A 216 10.98 -17.93 4.77
C TRP A 216 12.07 -17.09 4.14
N GLN A 217 11.79 -16.39 3.04
CA GLN A 217 12.71 -15.43 2.43
C GLN A 217 12.99 -14.25 3.36
N LEU A 218 11.96 -13.66 3.96
CA LEU A 218 12.11 -12.60 4.97
C LEU A 218 12.93 -13.07 6.18
N ALA A 219 12.62 -14.25 6.73
CA ALA A 219 13.35 -14.82 7.86
C ALA A 219 14.82 -15.14 7.51
N ALA A 220 15.08 -15.68 6.32
CA ALA A 220 16.42 -16.00 5.86
C ALA A 220 17.28 -14.75 5.62
N ILE A 221 16.68 -13.69 5.06
CA ILE A 221 17.35 -12.40 4.86
C ILE A 221 17.66 -11.74 6.20
N SER A 222 16.71 -11.74 7.13
CA SER A 222 16.96 -11.20 8.47
C SER A 222 18.06 -11.97 9.20
N GLY A 223 18.11 -13.31 9.09
CA GLY A 223 19.06 -14.12 9.84
C GLY A 223 18.93 -13.98 11.37
N GLY A 224 17.81 -13.42 11.85
CA GLY A 224 17.60 -13.06 13.26
C GLY A 224 18.09 -11.66 13.63
N ALA A 225 18.67 -10.89 12.69
CA ALA A 225 19.03 -9.50 12.90
C ALA A 225 17.91 -8.54 12.47
N PRO A 226 17.86 -7.31 13.02
CA PRO A 226 16.93 -6.28 12.59
C PRO A 226 17.13 -5.91 11.11
N VAL A 227 16.03 -5.73 10.38
CA VAL A 227 16.00 -5.34 8.97
C VAL A 227 15.03 -4.19 8.71
N THR A 228 15.21 -3.49 7.59
CA THR A 228 14.25 -2.51 7.08
C THR A 228 13.26 -3.19 6.14
N VAL A 229 11.97 -3.03 6.41
CA VAL A 229 10.88 -3.68 5.66
C VAL A 229 9.84 -2.65 5.24
N PHE A 230 9.56 -2.57 3.95
CA PHE A 230 8.39 -1.87 3.44
C PHE A 230 7.21 -2.83 3.32
N GLY A 231 6.03 -2.35 3.70
CA GLY A 231 4.80 -3.11 3.58
C GLY A 231 3.55 -2.29 3.85
N ALA A 232 2.42 -2.99 3.92
CA ALA A 232 1.11 -2.39 4.19
C ALA A 232 0.62 -2.83 5.58
N CYS A 233 0.41 -1.87 6.48
CA CYS A 233 -0.21 -2.10 7.79
C CYS A 233 -1.73 -2.07 7.62
N GLY A 234 -2.43 -3.18 7.89
CA GLY A 234 -3.88 -3.27 7.78
C GLY A 234 -4.52 -4.03 8.93
N HIS A 235 -5.85 -4.15 8.89
CA HIS A 235 -6.66 -4.78 9.94
C HIS A 235 -6.34 -6.26 10.20
N ARG A 236 -5.66 -6.93 9.26
CA ARG A 236 -5.23 -8.35 9.39
C ARG A 236 -3.78 -8.50 9.85
N GLY A 237 -3.07 -7.40 10.06
CA GLY A 237 -1.63 -7.36 10.31
C GLY A 237 -0.85 -6.66 9.20
N PHE A 238 0.47 -6.80 9.26
CA PHE A 238 1.40 -6.20 8.32
C PHE A 238 1.70 -7.14 7.15
N LEU A 239 1.48 -6.66 5.93
CA LEU A 239 1.87 -7.36 4.71
C LEU A 239 3.23 -6.83 4.24
N PRO A 240 4.35 -7.55 4.48
CA PRO A 240 5.66 -7.16 4.01
C PRO A 240 5.74 -7.36 2.49
N LEU A 241 6.29 -6.37 1.79
CA LEU A 241 6.36 -6.33 0.32
C LEU A 241 7.81 -6.24 -0.18
N THR A 242 8.70 -5.62 0.57
CA THR A 242 10.12 -5.52 0.23
C THR A 242 10.95 -5.42 1.50
N VAL A 243 12.08 -6.12 1.54
CA VAL A 243 13.06 -6.07 2.62
C VAL A 243 14.40 -5.58 2.07
N TRP A 244 15.19 -4.85 2.85
CA TRP A 244 16.53 -4.39 2.48
C TRP A 244 17.60 -5.14 3.28
N ASP A 245 18.54 -5.75 2.56
CA ASP A 245 19.80 -6.28 3.12
C ASP A 245 20.90 -6.39 2.04
N PRO A 246 21.83 -5.42 1.97
CA PRO A 246 21.52 -3.99 1.88
C PRO A 246 20.74 -3.65 0.58
N ALA A 247 20.67 -4.58 -0.38
CA ALA A 247 19.88 -4.44 -1.59
C ALA A 247 18.40 -4.80 -1.33
N PRO A 248 17.45 -4.19 -2.06
CA PRO A 248 16.04 -4.51 -1.90
C PRO A 248 15.72 -5.87 -2.50
N VAL A 249 14.95 -6.65 -1.75
CA VAL A 249 14.41 -7.93 -2.19
C VAL A 249 12.89 -7.87 -2.12
N SER A 250 12.24 -8.03 -3.27
CA SER A 250 10.78 -8.13 -3.35
C SER A 250 10.30 -9.40 -2.66
N LEU A 251 9.30 -9.25 -1.80
CA LEU A 251 8.60 -10.33 -1.14
C LEU A 251 7.26 -10.53 -1.87
N SER A 252 7.26 -11.41 -2.86
CA SER A 252 6.03 -11.75 -3.59
C SER A 252 5.17 -12.68 -2.73
N PRO A 253 3.91 -12.32 -2.42
CA PRO A 253 2.97 -13.22 -1.75
C PRO A 253 2.58 -14.41 -2.66
#